data_AF-A0A0C2GK60-F1
#
_entry.id   AF-A0A0C2GK60-F1
#
_cell.length_a   1.000
_cell.length_b   1.000
_cell.length_c   1.000
_cell.angle_alpha   90.00
_cell.angle_beta   90.00
_cell.angle_gamma   90.00
#
_symmetry.space_group_name_H-M   'P 1'
#
loop_
_entity.id
_entity.type
_entity.pdbx_description
1 polymer ?
#
loop_
_entity_poly.entity_id
_entity_poly.type
_entity_poly.pdbx_seq_one_letter_code
_entity_poly.pdbx_strand_id
1 'polypeptide(L)'
;MVSVSLLQYILKVFYQIGVFISRSSINLVKLNMLCLSLSAVVQTSFAVVMFFTAIYSFIPHFAIVCAMMFLVGIVGGSNYANTFYHIHRKVDPSIREFALSTVTFADTIGILAAALAAIPVHNWVCSMQWYG
;
A
#
# COMPACT_ATOMS: atom_id res chain seq x y z
N MET A 1 -23.93 -9.22 -4.91
CA MET A 1 -22.64 -9.19 -5.62
C MET A 1 -22.32 -7.83 -6.23
N VAL A 2 -23.18 -7.22 -7.06
CA VAL A 2 -22.91 -5.92 -7.74
C VAL A 2 -22.53 -4.79 -6.77
N SER A 3 -23.23 -4.63 -5.64
CA SER A 3 -22.93 -3.56 -4.68
C SER A 3 -21.58 -3.72 -3.98
N VAL A 4 -21.11 -4.95 -3.75
CA VAL A 4 -19.81 -5.23 -3.12
C VAL A 4 -18.66 -4.96 -4.08
N SER A 5 -18.82 -5.37 -5.35
CA SER A 5 -17.82 -5.10 -6.39
C SER A 5 -17.66 -3.59 -6.63
N LEU A 6 -18.77 -2.85 -6.70
CA LEU A 6 -18.75 -1.38 -6.85
C LEU A 6 -17.98 -0.71 -5.70
N LEU A 7 -18.21 -1.15 -4.46
CA LEU A 7 -17.52 -0.65 -3.27
C LEU A 7 -16.00 -0.86 -3.38
N GLN A 8 -15.57 -2.05 -3.81
CA GLN A 8 -14.15 -2.35 -4.02
C GLN A 8 -13.53 -1.49 -5.13
N TYR A 9 -14.26 -1.18 -6.20
CA TYR A 9 -13.78 -0.27 -7.24
C TYR A 9 -13.58 1.15 -6.71
N ILE A 10 -14.54 1.67 -5.94
CA ILE A 10 -14.44 3.01 -5.35
C ILE A 10 -13.21 3.09 -4.44
N LEU A 11 -13.00 2.09 -3.57
CA LEU A 11 -11.82 2.04 -2.69
C LEU A 11 -10.49 2.01 -3.47
N LYS A 12 -10.41 1.24 -4.57
CA LYS A 12 -9.24 1.23 -5.45
C LYS A 12 -8.99 2.59 -6.10
N VAL A 13 -10.04 3.29 -6.52
CA VAL A 13 -9.94 4.63 -7.12
C VAL A 13 -9.41 5.64 -6.09
N PHE A 14 -9.96 5.68 -4.88
CA PHE A 14 -9.47 6.57 -3.82
C PHE A 14 -8.01 6.31 -3.45
N TYR A 15 -7.61 5.04 -3.36
CA TYR A 15 -6.22 4.65 -3.16
C TYR A 15 -5.33 5.21 -4.28
N GLN A 16 -5.70 5.00 -5.55
CA GLN A 16 -4.91 5.45 -6.70
C GLN A 16 -4.84 6.98 -6.81
N ILE A 17 -5.90 7.70 -6.45
CA ILE A 17 -5.88 9.17 -6.37
C ILE A 17 -4.86 9.61 -5.31
N GLY A 18 -4.83 8.97 -4.14
CA GLY A 18 -3.83 9.24 -3.10
C GLY A 18 -2.39 9.01 -3.59
N VAL A 19 -2.16 7.89 -4.30
CA VAL A 19 -0.85 7.58 -4.91
C VAL A 19 -0.46 8.64 -5.94
N PHE A 20 -1.40 9.05 -6.80
CA PHE A 20 -1.16 10.07 -7.83
C PHE A 20 -0.77 11.41 -7.20
N ILE A 21 -1.55 11.90 -6.23
CA ILE A 21 -1.26 13.18 -5.54
C ILE A 21 0.12 13.14 -4.87
N SER A 22 0.45 12.01 -4.25
CA SER A 22 1.73 11.82 -3.59
C SER A 22 2.90 11.76 -4.56
N ARG A 23 2.74 11.11 -5.73
CA ARG A 23 3.75 11.08 -6.80
C ARG A 23 3.90 12.42 -7.52
N SER A 24 2.84 13.22 -7.63
CA SER A 24 2.93 14.57 -8.19
C SER A 24 3.51 15.59 -7.20
N SER A 25 3.36 15.37 -5.89
CA SER A 25 3.87 16.29 -4.84
C SER A 25 5.35 16.08 -4.46
N ILE A 26 6.04 15.16 -5.14
CA ILE A 26 7.43 14.75 -4.85
C ILE A 26 8.44 15.91 -4.85
N ASN A 27 8.17 16.98 -5.58
CA ASN A 27 9.12 18.08 -5.69
C ASN A 27 9.21 18.97 -4.43
N LEU A 28 8.30 18.82 -3.45
CA LEU A 28 8.17 19.74 -2.31
C LEU A 28 8.57 19.16 -0.94
N VAL A 29 8.54 17.83 -0.72
CA VAL A 29 8.76 17.23 0.62
C VAL A 29 9.86 16.17 0.58
N LYS A 30 11.08 16.56 0.98
CA LYS A 30 12.24 15.67 1.08
C LYS A 30 12.23 14.96 2.44
N LEU A 31 11.94 13.66 2.46
CA LEU A 31 11.93 12.87 3.70
C LEU A 31 13.25 12.14 3.90
N ASN A 32 13.72 12.12 5.15
CA ASN A 32 14.99 11.52 5.54
C ASN A 32 14.96 9.98 5.41
N MET A 33 16.11 9.33 5.30
CA MET A 33 16.24 7.87 5.12
C MET A 33 15.57 7.05 6.25
N LEU A 34 15.54 7.59 7.48
CA LEU A 34 14.79 7.04 8.62
C LEU A 34 13.27 7.09 8.42
N CYS A 35 12.76 8.12 7.74
CA CYS A 35 11.33 8.25 7.45
C CYS A 35 10.87 7.22 6.40
N LEU A 36 11.77 6.72 5.57
CA LEU A 36 11.51 5.66 4.59
C LEU A 36 11.19 4.32 5.28
N SER A 37 12.01 3.95 6.27
CA SER A 37 11.74 2.77 7.11
C SER A 37 10.51 2.97 8.00
N LEU A 38 10.34 4.18 8.57
CA LEU A 38 9.16 4.51 9.38
C LEU A 38 7.86 4.45 8.55
N SER A 39 7.90 4.90 7.30
CA SER A 39 6.76 4.87 6.37
C SER A 39 6.30 3.45 6.07
N ALA A 40 7.24 2.50 5.92
CA ALA A 40 6.92 1.09 5.77
C ALA A 40 6.20 0.53 7.01
N VAL A 41 6.70 0.84 8.22
CA VAL A 41 6.06 0.42 9.49
C VAL A 41 4.65 0.99 9.61
N VAL A 42 4.47 2.29 9.29
CA VAL A 42 3.17 2.94 9.28
C VAL A 42 2.24 2.27 8.27
N GLN A 43 2.71 1.97 7.06
CA GLN A 43 1.89 1.31 6.04
C GLN A 43 1.46 -0.11 6.45
N THR A 44 2.34 -0.89 7.08
CA THR A 44 1.98 -2.19 7.65
C THR A 44 0.96 -2.04 8.78
N SER A 45 1.10 -1.04 9.65
CA SER A 45 0.13 -0.80 10.73
C SER A 45 -1.27 -0.48 10.19
N PHE A 46 -1.38 0.34 9.14
CA PHE A 46 -2.64 0.62 8.47
C PHE A 46 -3.24 -0.65 7.82
N ALA A 47 -2.41 -1.49 7.20
CA ALA A 47 -2.87 -2.74 6.61
C ALA A 47 -3.45 -3.69 7.68
N VAL A 48 -2.82 -3.78 8.84
CA VAL A 48 -3.31 -4.58 9.97
C VAL A 48 -4.66 -4.04 10.47
N VAL A 49 -4.78 -2.73 10.69
CA VAL A 49 -6.06 -2.12 11.13
C VAL A 49 -7.17 -2.36 10.11
N MET A 50 -6.87 -2.27 8.82
CA MET A 50 -7.82 -2.56 7.75
C MET A 50 -8.23 -4.05 7.72
N PHE A 51 -7.28 -4.96 7.97
CA PHE A 51 -7.56 -6.39 8.07
C PHE A 51 -8.49 -6.71 9.25
N PHE A 52 -8.23 -6.13 10.42
CA PHE A 52 -9.13 -6.23 11.58
C PHE A 52 -10.51 -5.63 11.30
N THR A 53 -10.56 -4.47 10.62
CA THR A 53 -11.83 -3.85 10.22
C THR A 53 -12.62 -4.76 9.26
N ALA A 54 -11.94 -5.50 8.38
CA ALA A 54 -12.57 -6.44 7.46
C ALA A 54 -13.19 -7.66 8.18
N ILE A 55 -12.58 -8.14 9.26
CA ILE A 55 -13.08 -9.31 10.03
C ILE A 55 -14.19 -8.89 11.01
N TYR A 56 -13.98 -7.82 11.78
CA TYR A 56 -14.86 -7.45 12.89
C TYR A 56 -15.94 -6.44 12.50
N SER A 57 -15.95 -5.94 11.25
CA SER A 57 -16.85 -4.88 10.78
C SER A 57 -16.90 -3.67 11.74
N PHE A 58 -15.75 -3.33 12.32
CA PHE A 58 -15.65 -2.37 13.43
C PHE A 58 -16.03 -0.93 13.04
N ILE A 59 -15.99 -0.61 11.74
CA ILE A 59 -16.26 0.71 11.19
C ILE A 59 -17.42 0.60 10.18
N PRO A 60 -18.67 0.92 10.57
CA PRO A 60 -19.82 0.88 9.65
C PRO A 60 -19.83 2.04 8.64
N HIS A 61 -19.00 3.07 8.83
CA HIS A 61 -19.02 4.28 8.00
C HIS A 61 -18.01 4.19 6.83
N PHE A 62 -18.53 3.96 5.62
CA PHE A 62 -17.76 3.84 4.38
C PHE A 62 -16.77 4.99 4.13
N ALA A 63 -17.15 6.24 4.49
CA ALA A 63 -16.27 7.39 4.25
C ALA A 63 -14.95 7.33 5.04
N ILE A 64 -14.94 6.70 6.23
CA ILE A 64 -13.72 6.56 7.04
C ILE A 64 -12.76 5.59 6.36
N VAL A 65 -13.29 4.48 5.83
CA VAL A 65 -12.51 3.50 5.07
C VAL A 65 -11.92 4.11 3.79
N CYS A 66 -12.69 4.94 3.08
CA CYS A 66 -12.19 5.71 1.93
C CYS A 66 -11.07 6.69 2.32
N ALA A 67 -11.24 7.43 3.42
CA ALA A 67 -10.21 8.36 3.90
C ALA A 67 -8.93 7.62 4.31
N MET A 68 -9.04 6.47 4.98
CA MET A 68 -7.90 5.63 5.32
C MET A 68 -7.20 5.09 4.07
N MET A 69 -7.94 4.59 3.07
CA MET A 69 -7.37 4.12 1.80
C MET A 69 -6.64 5.23 1.05
N PHE A 70 -7.18 6.44 1.07
CA PHE A 70 -6.53 7.63 0.51
C PHE A 70 -5.21 7.95 1.23
N LEU A 71 -5.20 7.93 2.57
CA LEU A 71 -3.98 8.16 3.38
C LEU A 71 -2.92 7.08 3.13
N VAL A 72 -3.33 5.81 3.02
CA VAL A 72 -2.42 4.71 2.68
C VAL A 72 -1.81 4.92 1.30
N GLY A 73 -2.60 5.38 0.33
CA GLY A 73 -2.10 5.76 -1.00
C GLY A 73 -1.08 6.89 -0.95
N ILE A 74 -1.31 7.92 -0.12
CA ILE A 74 -0.36 9.02 0.07
C ILE A 74 0.96 8.52 0.65
N VAL A 75 0.91 7.76 1.75
CA VAL A 75 2.10 7.24 2.44
C VAL A 75 2.92 6.34 1.52
N GLY A 76 2.26 5.40 0.82
CA GLY A 76 2.91 4.51 -0.15
C GLY A 76 3.55 5.26 -1.32
N GLY A 77 2.85 6.25 -1.88
CA GLY A 77 3.37 7.10 -2.95
C GLY A 77 4.61 7.91 -2.52
N SER A 78 4.65 8.39 -1.28
CA SER A 78 5.76 9.19 -0.73
C SER A 78 6.98 8.33 -0.43
N ASN A 79 6.77 7.06 -0.06
CA ASN A 79 7.85 6.11 0.14
C ASN A 79 8.56 5.78 -1.18
N TYR A 80 7.78 5.51 -2.23
CA TYR A 80 8.29 5.25 -3.58
C TYR A 80 9.11 6.44 -4.10
N ALA A 81 8.56 7.65 -4.00
CA ALA A 81 9.21 8.89 -4.36
C ALA A 81 10.60 9.10 -3.74
N ASN A 82 10.67 8.98 -2.41
CA ASN A 82 11.91 9.21 -1.67
C ASN A 82 12.95 8.13 -1.98
N THR A 83 12.52 6.91 -2.25
CA THR A 83 13.41 5.81 -2.67
C THR A 83 14.09 6.15 -4.00
N PHE A 84 13.32 6.59 -5.01
CA PHE A 84 13.87 7.01 -6.30
C PHE A 84 14.80 8.21 -6.18
N TYR A 85 14.43 9.22 -5.37
CA TYR A 85 15.30 10.37 -5.12
C TYR A 85 16.65 9.95 -4.49
N HIS A 86 16.62 9.02 -3.54
CA HIS A 86 17.81 8.52 -2.87
C HIS A 86 18.72 7.73 -3.81
N ILE A 87 18.12 6.86 -4.63
CA ILE A 87 18.83 6.07 -5.63
C ILE A 87 19.49 7.00 -6.66
N HIS A 88 18.80 8.04 -7.13
CA HIS A 88 19.38 8.98 -8.09
C HIS A 88 20.55 9.81 -7.55
N ARG A 89 20.61 10.07 -6.23
CA ARG A 89 21.59 11.00 -5.64
C ARG A 89 22.74 10.32 -4.89
N LYS A 90 22.54 9.11 -4.35
CA LYS A 90 23.55 8.39 -3.56
C LYS A 90 24.18 7.19 -4.26
N VAL A 91 23.56 6.69 -5.32
CA VAL A 91 24.06 5.52 -6.05
C VAL A 91 24.87 6.00 -7.26
N ASP A 92 26.07 5.44 -7.41
CA ASP A 92 26.94 5.73 -8.55
C ASP A 92 26.22 5.37 -9.87
N PRO A 93 26.30 6.22 -10.92
CA PRO A 93 25.59 5.99 -12.17
C PRO A 93 25.89 4.62 -12.80
N SER A 94 27.07 4.04 -12.54
CA SER A 94 27.48 2.72 -13.03
C SER A 94 26.66 1.55 -12.46
N ILE A 95 26.16 1.65 -11.22
CA ILE A 95 25.40 0.58 -10.54
C ILE A 95 23.92 0.93 -10.36
N ARG A 96 23.49 2.14 -10.78
CA ARG A 96 22.12 2.63 -10.60
C ARG A 96 21.07 1.75 -11.29
N GLU A 97 21.35 1.31 -12.49
CA GLU A 97 20.45 0.45 -13.28
C GLU A 97 20.29 -0.93 -12.64
N PHE A 98 21.37 -1.46 -12.08
CA PHE A 98 21.35 -2.72 -11.33
C PHE A 98 20.54 -2.58 -10.02
N ALA A 99 20.73 -1.48 -9.28
CA ALA A 99 19.96 -1.19 -8.07
C ALA A 99 18.45 -1.06 -8.37
N LEU A 100 18.08 -0.31 -9.41
CA LEU A 100 16.68 -0.17 -9.86
C LEU A 100 16.05 -1.51 -10.25
N SER A 101 16.80 -2.34 -10.97
CA SER A 101 16.35 -3.67 -11.38
C SER A 101 16.11 -4.58 -10.17
N THR A 102 17.03 -4.56 -9.20
CA THR A 102 16.93 -5.35 -7.97
C THR A 102 15.73 -4.92 -7.12
N VAL A 103 15.49 -3.61 -6.98
CA VAL A 103 14.33 -3.07 -6.25
C VAL A 103 13.01 -3.50 -6.90
N THR A 104 12.91 -3.41 -8.23
CA THR A 104 11.70 -3.80 -8.97
C THR A 104 11.43 -5.30 -8.87
N PHE A 105 12.49 -6.11 -8.90
CA PHE A 105 12.40 -7.56 -8.72
C PHE A 105 11.90 -7.91 -7.30
N ALA A 106 12.45 -7.27 -6.27
CA ALA A 106 12.01 -7.46 -4.89
C ALA A 106 10.54 -7.07 -4.68
N ASP A 107 10.10 -5.95 -5.27
CA ASP A 107 8.69 -5.52 -5.24
C ASP A 107 7.76 -6.56 -5.86
N THR A 108 8.13 -7.10 -7.03
CA THR A 108 7.34 -8.12 -7.74
C THR A 108 7.20 -9.40 -6.91
N ILE A 109 8.30 -9.87 -6.31
CA ILE A 109 8.27 -11.05 -5.42
C ILE A 109 7.39 -10.80 -4.20
N GLY A 110 7.47 -9.61 -3.60
CA GLY A 110 6.64 -9.22 -2.47
C GLY A 110 5.14 -9.26 -2.81
N ILE A 111 4.76 -8.67 -3.94
CA ILE A 111 3.36 -8.69 -4.43
C ILE A 111 2.91 -10.12 -4.71
N LEU A 112 3.75 -10.95 -5.33
CA LEU A 112 3.44 -12.35 -5.62
C LEU A 112 3.21 -13.14 -4.32
N ALA A 113 4.11 -13.01 -3.34
CA ALA A 113 3.97 -13.68 -2.05
C ALA A 113 2.69 -13.24 -1.32
N ALA A 114 2.36 -11.95 -1.35
CA ALA A 114 1.12 -11.43 -0.79
C ALA A 114 -0.12 -11.98 -1.51
N ALA A 115 -0.10 -12.09 -2.84
CA ALA A 115 -1.19 -12.67 -3.62
C ALA A 115 -1.40 -14.16 -3.30
N LEU A 116 -0.32 -14.93 -3.17
CA LEU A 116 -0.39 -16.33 -2.77
C LEU A 116 -0.91 -16.50 -1.34
N ALA A 117 -0.51 -15.62 -0.42
CA ALA A 117 -0.99 -15.62 0.97
C ALA A 117 -2.46 -15.18 1.09
N ALA A 118 -2.98 -14.37 0.16
CA ALA A 118 -4.37 -13.92 0.18
C ALA A 118 -5.37 -15.07 -0.01
N ILE A 119 -5.02 -16.10 -0.78
CA ILE A 119 -5.89 -17.27 -1.06
C ILE A 119 -6.22 -18.07 0.21
N PRO A 120 -5.24 -18.58 1.00
CA PRO A 120 -5.53 -19.31 2.22
C PRO A 120 -6.19 -18.43 3.29
N VAL A 121 -5.81 -17.14 3.36
CA VAL A 121 -6.44 -16.17 4.26
C VAL A 121 -7.92 -16.00 3.91
N HIS A 122 -8.27 -15.90 2.62
CA HIS A 122 -9.66 -15.81 2.19
C HIS A 122 -10.46 -17.07 2.57
N ASN A 123 -9.89 -18.25 2.33
CA ASN A 123 -10.55 -19.52 2.71
C ASN A 123 -10.75 -19.63 4.23
N TRP A 124 -9.79 -19.18 5.03
CA TRP A 124 -9.91 -19.16 6.49
C TRP A 124 -10.97 -18.17 6.97
N VAL A 125 -11.08 -17.00 6.33
CA VAL A 125 -12.14 -16.03 6.65
C VAL A 125 -13.52 -16.57 6.29
N CYS A 126 -13.65 -17.25 5.14
CA CYS A 126 -14.91 -17.83 4.69
C CYS A 126 -15.35 -19.07 5.50
N SER A 127 -14.43 -19.78 6.16
CA SER A 127 -14.77 -20.92 7.03
C SER A 127 -15.20 -20.51 8.44
N MET A 128 -15.10 -19.22 8.80
CA MET A 128 -15.58 -18.73 10.09
C MET A 128 -17.11 -18.76 10.16
N GLN A 129 -17.63 -19.24 11.29
CA GLN A 129 -19.04 -19.56 11.56
C GLN A 129 -20.02 -18.37 11.51
N TRP A 130 -19.51 -17.14 11.34
CA TRP A 130 -20.31 -15.91 11.28
C TRP A 130 -21.03 -15.68 9.94
N TYR A 131 -20.70 -16.46 8.90
CA TYR A 131 -21.27 -16.37 7.54
C TYR A 131 -22.18 -17.56 7.14
N GLY A 132 -22.50 -18.44 8.09
CA GLY A 132 -23.43 -19.58 7.91
C GLY A 132 -24.84 -19.25 8.37
#